data_AF-A0A396GPH5-F1
#
_entry.id   AF-A0A396GPH5-F1
#
_cell.length_a   1.000
_cell.length_b   1.000
_cell.length_c   1.000
_cell.angle_alpha   90.00
_cell.angle_beta   90.00
_cell.angle_gamma   90.00
#
_symmetry.space_group_name_H-M   'P 1'
#
loop_
_entity.id
_entity.type
_entity.pdbx_description
1 polymer ?
#
loop_
_entity_poly.entity_id
_entity_poly.type
_entity_poly.pdbx_seq_one_letter_code
_entity_poly.pdbx_strand_id
1 'polypeptide(L)'
;MRDEELYPQLLELTEGLVRMWKAMLECHHAQYITISLAYHSRNTTGTLPGDARREIMTRLLEEIELFGLSFANWINSHTSYVEALNGWLQHCILLPRERTRSRRPFSPRRALAPPIFVLCRDWCAGIQALPSEELSNAIRNFLSDLHNLMEQQNDELLKKQNSANASTPPESEIKTNEDSGGESANLCCVHASLTKVLDRLTKLSEASLKMYEDIRQKSEVARTAYYNCRTIRAEKC
;
A
#
# COMPACT_ATOMS: atom_id res chain seq x y z
N MET A 1 12.63 -7.32 -30.40
CA MET A 1 13.09 -6.81 -29.08
C MET A 1 12.08 -5.87 -28.45
N ARG A 2 12.07 -4.55 -28.72
CA ARG A 2 11.17 -3.61 -27.99
C ARG A 2 9.67 -3.91 -28.15
N ASP A 3 9.17 -3.94 -29.39
CA ASP A 3 7.73 -4.04 -29.65
C ASP A 3 7.21 -5.50 -29.68
N GLU A 4 8.09 -6.43 -30.05
CA GLU A 4 7.76 -7.86 -30.24
C GLU A 4 8.03 -8.74 -28.99
N GLU A 5 8.80 -8.26 -28.01
CA GLU A 5 9.22 -9.08 -26.87
C GLU A 5 9.04 -8.36 -25.53
N LEU A 6 9.64 -7.17 -25.38
CA LEU A 6 9.51 -6.41 -24.13
C LEU A 6 8.06 -5.95 -23.89
N TYR A 7 7.39 -5.41 -24.91
CA TYR A 7 6.02 -4.93 -24.76
C TYR A 7 5.03 -6.03 -24.30
N PRO A 8 4.99 -7.24 -24.91
CA PRO A 8 4.19 -8.35 -24.40
C PRO A 8 4.50 -8.73 -22.94
N GLN A 9 5.78 -8.78 -22.55
CA GLN A 9 6.17 -9.10 -21.17
C GLN A 9 5.68 -8.04 -20.17
N LEU A 10 5.76 -6.76 -20.54
CA LEU A 10 5.23 -5.67 -19.70
C LEU A 10 3.71 -5.73 -19.59
N LEU A 11 3.00 -6.10 -20.66
CA LEU A 11 1.56 -6.32 -20.59
C LEU A 11 1.20 -7.46 -19.64
N GLU A 12 1.88 -8.60 -19.77
CA GLU A 12 1.67 -9.74 -18.86
C GLU A 12 1.93 -9.37 -17.40
N LEU A 13 3.01 -8.62 -17.15
CA LEU A 13 3.32 -8.10 -15.81
C LEU A 13 2.20 -7.18 -15.30
N THR A 14 1.72 -6.22 -16.12
CA THR A 14 0.61 -5.36 -15.70
C THR A 14 -0.67 -6.15 -15.45
N GLU A 15 -0.93 -7.21 -16.19
CA GLU A 15 -2.08 -8.08 -15.96
C GLU A 15 -1.94 -8.88 -14.67
N GLY A 16 -0.75 -9.40 -14.37
CA GLY A 16 -0.43 -10.01 -13.08
C GLY A 16 -0.67 -9.05 -11.92
N LEU A 17 -0.25 -7.79 -12.07
CA LEU A 17 -0.47 -6.74 -11.07
C LEU A 17 -1.96 -6.42 -10.90
N VAL A 18 -2.76 -6.37 -11.98
CA VAL A 18 -4.23 -6.24 -11.86
C VAL A 18 -4.81 -7.37 -11.01
N ARG A 19 -4.44 -8.63 -11.28
CA ARG A 19 -4.95 -9.79 -10.53
C ARG A 19 -4.54 -9.74 -9.06
N MET A 20 -3.28 -9.41 -8.79
CA MET A 20 -2.76 -9.23 -7.44
C MET A 20 -3.53 -8.15 -6.68
N TRP A 21 -3.74 -6.97 -7.28
CA TRP A 21 -4.45 -5.87 -6.62
C TRP A 21 -5.93 -6.16 -6.37
N LYS A 22 -6.59 -6.94 -7.24
CA LYS A 22 -7.93 -7.47 -6.95
C LYS A 22 -7.94 -8.33 -5.69
N ALA A 23 -7.02 -9.29 -5.61
CA ALA A 23 -6.90 -10.16 -4.43
C ALA A 23 -6.55 -9.37 -3.16
N MET A 24 -5.66 -8.37 -3.25
CA MET A 24 -5.33 -7.49 -2.12
C MET A 24 -6.53 -6.68 -1.65
N LEU A 25 -7.32 -6.12 -2.57
CA LEU A 25 -8.53 -5.37 -2.24
C LEU A 25 -9.54 -6.24 -1.51
N GLU A 26 -9.79 -7.46 -2.00
CA GLU A 26 -10.66 -8.44 -1.35
C GLU A 26 -10.15 -8.81 0.04
N CYS A 27 -8.83 -9.04 0.18
CA CYS A 27 -8.20 -9.37 1.44
C CYS A 27 -8.36 -8.24 2.48
N HIS A 28 -8.09 -6.98 2.11
CA HIS A 28 -8.23 -5.86 3.02
C HIS A 28 -9.67 -5.59 3.43
N HIS A 29 -10.62 -5.81 2.51
CA HIS A 29 -12.03 -5.73 2.85
C HIS A 29 -12.43 -6.81 3.88
N ALA A 30 -11.97 -8.05 3.67
CA ALA A 30 -12.19 -9.13 4.63
C ALA A 30 -11.53 -8.83 5.99
N GLN A 31 -10.29 -8.35 6.02
CA GLN A 31 -9.59 -7.93 7.24
C GLN A 31 -10.36 -6.84 7.99
N TYR A 32 -10.84 -5.82 7.27
CA TYR A 32 -11.65 -4.75 7.84
C TYR A 32 -12.92 -5.29 8.52
N ILE A 33 -13.65 -6.17 7.85
CA ILE A 33 -14.87 -6.79 8.40
C ILE A 33 -14.51 -7.63 9.63
N THR A 34 -13.51 -8.51 9.54
CA THR A 34 -13.11 -9.38 10.64
C THR A 34 -12.71 -8.60 11.88
N ILE A 35 -11.88 -7.57 11.73
CA ILE A 35 -11.41 -6.73 12.84
C ILE A 35 -12.58 -5.93 13.44
N SER A 36 -13.44 -5.36 12.58
CA SER A 36 -14.62 -4.62 13.03
C SER A 36 -15.57 -5.54 13.82
N LEU A 37 -15.88 -6.74 13.32
CA LEU A 37 -16.75 -7.68 14.02
C LEU A 37 -16.13 -8.16 15.34
N ALA A 38 -14.83 -8.45 15.36
CA ALA A 38 -14.12 -8.84 16.57
C ALA A 38 -14.18 -7.75 17.65
N TYR A 39 -14.05 -6.48 17.25
CA TYR A 39 -14.14 -5.34 18.16
C TYR A 39 -15.55 -5.18 18.77
N HIS A 40 -16.61 -5.38 17.98
CA HIS A 40 -18.00 -5.27 18.45
C HIS A 40 -18.49 -6.52 19.20
N SER A 41 -17.91 -7.70 18.93
CA SER A 41 -18.23 -8.97 19.60
C SER A 41 -17.63 -9.09 21.01
N ARG A 42 -17.21 -7.97 21.61
CA ARG A 42 -16.54 -7.90 22.92
C ARG A 42 -17.53 -8.21 24.05
N ASN A 43 -17.92 -9.47 24.18
CA ASN A 43 -18.55 -9.98 25.39
C ASN A 43 -17.47 -10.12 26.46
N THR A 44 -17.67 -9.45 27.58
CA THR A 44 -16.81 -9.48 28.76
C THR A 44 -16.78 -10.87 29.39
N THR A 45 -16.05 -11.81 28.80
CA THR A 45 -15.80 -13.13 29.39
C THR A 45 -14.31 -13.41 29.37
N GLY A 46 -13.65 -13.10 30.48
CA GLY A 46 -12.25 -13.41 30.76
C GLY A 46 -11.31 -12.25 30.48
N THR A 47 -10.84 -11.58 31.54
CA THR A 47 -9.59 -10.80 31.47
C THR A 47 -8.46 -11.75 31.13
N LEU A 48 -7.89 -11.63 29.94
CA LEU A 48 -6.67 -12.32 29.56
C LEU A 48 -5.57 -11.99 30.58
N PRO A 49 -4.76 -12.96 31.05
CA PRO A 49 -3.64 -12.67 31.93
C PRO A 49 -2.75 -11.56 31.36
N GLY A 50 -2.33 -10.62 32.21
CA GLY A 50 -1.58 -9.43 31.79
C GLY A 50 -0.32 -9.75 30.98
N ASP A 51 0.36 -10.85 31.29
CA ASP A 51 1.53 -11.32 30.55
C ASP A 51 1.20 -11.77 29.13
N ALA A 52 0.10 -12.49 28.93
CA ALA A 52 -0.34 -12.92 27.60
C ALA A 52 -0.80 -11.73 26.75
N ARG A 53 -1.46 -10.73 27.36
CA ARG A 53 -1.81 -9.48 26.65
C ARG A 53 -0.56 -8.74 26.18
N ARG A 54 0.43 -8.61 27.06
CA ARG A 54 1.70 -7.94 26.73
C ARG A 54 2.43 -8.65 25.59
N GLU A 55 2.50 -9.97 25.61
CA GLU A 55 3.12 -10.75 24.52
C GLU A 55 2.40 -10.54 23.19
N ILE A 56 1.05 -10.55 23.17
CA ILE A 56 0.26 -10.29 21.97
C ILE A 56 0.54 -8.89 21.42
N MET A 57 0.61 -7.88 22.29
CA MET A 57 0.88 -6.50 21.90
C MET A 57 2.29 -6.33 21.31
N THR A 58 3.30 -6.97 21.93
CA THR A 58 4.67 -6.99 21.40
C THR A 58 4.72 -7.63 20.02
N ARG A 59 4.08 -8.80 19.83
CA ARG A 59 4.03 -9.45 18.51
C ARG A 59 3.32 -8.60 17.46
N LEU A 60 2.21 -7.96 17.84
CA LEU A 60 1.49 -7.06 16.93
C LEU A 60 2.39 -5.89 16.49
N LEU A 61 3.16 -5.32 17.41
CA LEU A 61 4.08 -4.23 17.12
C LEU A 61 5.16 -4.67 16.12
N GLU A 62 5.83 -5.80 16.39
CA GLU A 62 6.88 -6.35 15.53
C GLU A 62 6.37 -6.65 14.11
N GLU A 63 5.21 -7.30 14.00
CA GLU A 63 4.61 -7.64 12.70
C GLU A 63 4.24 -6.40 11.88
N ILE A 64 3.73 -5.34 12.53
CA ILE A 64 3.35 -4.11 11.85
C ILE A 64 4.57 -3.29 11.44
N GLU A 65 5.64 -3.32 12.24
CA GLU A 65 6.91 -2.68 11.89
C GLU A 65 7.54 -3.38 10.67
N LEU A 66 7.61 -4.71 10.68
CA LEU A 66 8.07 -5.52 9.56
C LEU A 66 7.21 -5.29 8.31
N PHE A 67 5.89 -5.23 8.47
CA PHE A 67 4.97 -4.90 7.39
C PHE A 67 5.24 -3.51 6.81
N GLY A 68 5.37 -2.48 7.66
CA GLY A 68 5.65 -1.11 7.24
C GLY A 68 6.97 -0.98 6.48
N LEU A 69 8.03 -1.62 6.97
CA LEU A 69 9.34 -1.68 6.30
C LEU A 69 9.25 -2.41 4.95
N SER A 70 8.59 -3.56 4.92
CA SER A 70 8.40 -4.35 3.70
C SER A 70 7.59 -3.59 2.66
N PHE A 71 6.53 -2.90 3.09
CA PHE A 71 5.71 -2.06 2.23
C PHE A 71 6.52 -0.90 1.62
N ALA A 72 7.28 -0.17 2.45
CA ALA A 72 8.12 0.93 1.99
C ALA A 72 9.19 0.44 0.99
N ASN A 73 9.85 -0.68 1.27
CA ASN A 73 10.82 -1.27 0.37
C ASN A 73 10.20 -1.70 -0.96
N TRP A 74 9.03 -2.32 -0.90
CA TRP A 74 8.30 -2.75 -2.09
C TRP A 74 7.90 -1.55 -2.96
N ILE A 75 7.29 -0.51 -2.39
CA ILE A 75 6.86 0.66 -3.18
C ILE A 75 8.05 1.41 -3.77
N ASN A 76 9.14 1.56 -3.03
CA ASN A 76 10.35 2.23 -3.52
C ASN A 76 11.01 1.45 -4.66
N SER A 77 11.12 0.13 -4.51
CA SER A 77 11.70 -0.75 -5.53
C SER A 77 10.85 -0.74 -6.80
N HIS A 78 9.53 -0.84 -6.64
CA HIS A 78 8.59 -0.84 -7.76
C HIS A 78 8.59 0.50 -8.51
N THR A 79 8.61 1.60 -7.78
CA THR A 79 8.72 2.96 -8.36
C THR A 79 10.02 3.13 -9.12
N SER A 80 11.14 2.76 -8.51
CA SER A 80 12.48 2.86 -9.13
C SER A 80 12.56 2.01 -10.41
N TYR A 81 11.98 0.80 -10.39
CA TYR A 81 11.91 -0.06 -11.56
C TYR A 81 11.17 0.60 -12.73
N VAL A 82 9.97 1.14 -12.47
CA VAL A 82 9.15 1.76 -13.52
C VAL A 82 9.77 3.06 -14.04
N GLU A 83 10.38 3.86 -13.17
CA GLU A 83 11.12 5.06 -13.55
C GLU A 83 12.34 4.74 -14.41
N ALA A 84 13.13 3.74 -14.01
CA ALA A 84 14.29 3.29 -14.78
C ALA A 84 13.87 2.76 -16.14
N LEU A 85 12.79 1.97 -16.21
CA LEU A 85 12.24 1.46 -17.46
C LEU A 85 11.76 2.60 -18.38
N ASN A 86 11.00 3.55 -17.85
CA ASN A 86 10.52 4.71 -18.60
C ASN A 86 11.69 5.57 -19.08
N GLY A 87 12.66 5.87 -18.21
CA GLY A 87 13.89 6.60 -18.55
C GLY A 87 14.70 5.91 -19.64
N TRP A 88 14.91 4.60 -19.53
CA TRP A 88 15.61 3.81 -20.54
C TRP A 88 14.90 3.87 -21.91
N LEU A 89 13.56 3.77 -21.95
CA LEU A 89 12.80 3.94 -23.20
C LEU A 89 12.97 5.36 -23.78
N GLN A 90 12.96 6.40 -22.95
CA GLN A 90 13.13 7.77 -23.43
C GLN A 90 14.55 8.04 -23.95
N HIS A 91 15.58 7.50 -23.30
CA HIS A 91 16.97 7.83 -23.63
C HIS A 91 17.60 6.89 -24.65
N CYS A 92 17.38 5.57 -24.52
CA CYS A 92 18.07 4.58 -25.33
C CYS A 92 17.34 4.25 -26.64
N ILE A 93 16.08 4.67 -26.76
CA ILE A 93 15.21 4.23 -27.86
C ILE A 93 14.66 5.40 -28.68
N LEU A 94 14.56 6.61 -28.13
CA LEU A 94 14.23 7.81 -28.92
C LEU A 94 15.46 8.50 -29.56
N LEU A 95 16.69 8.18 -29.15
CA LEU A 95 17.90 8.55 -29.91
C LEU A 95 18.20 7.47 -30.95
N PRO A 96 18.42 7.84 -32.23
CA PRO A 96 19.33 8.91 -32.62
C PRO A 96 18.67 10.06 -33.39
N ARG A 97 18.84 11.29 -32.90
CA ARG A 97 18.80 12.48 -33.76
C ARG A 97 20.22 12.79 -34.21
N GLU A 98 20.59 12.29 -35.38
CA GLU A 98 21.36 13.11 -36.31
C GLU A 98 21.23 12.65 -37.78
N ARG A 99 20.89 13.63 -38.63
CA ARG A 99 20.95 13.68 -40.10
C ARG A 99 19.84 12.88 -40.80
N THR A 100 18.77 13.54 -41.24
CA THR A 100 18.81 14.29 -42.51
C THR A 100 17.90 15.51 -42.50
N ARG A 101 18.46 16.63 -42.99
CA ARG A 101 17.69 17.76 -43.52
C ARG A 101 16.74 17.24 -44.61
N SER A 102 15.48 17.05 -44.31
CA SER A 102 14.45 17.00 -45.34
C SER A 102 13.27 17.84 -44.90
N ARG A 103 13.17 19.03 -45.52
CA ARG A 103 12.00 19.90 -45.48
C ARG A 103 10.81 19.14 -46.07
N ARG A 104 10.06 18.40 -45.25
CA ARG A 104 8.66 18.10 -45.54
C ARG A 104 7.83 18.51 -44.33
N PRO A 105 6.71 19.23 -44.52
CA PRO A 105 5.84 19.60 -43.42
C PRO A 105 5.36 18.34 -42.70
N PHE A 106 5.47 18.34 -41.38
CA PHE A 106 4.89 17.34 -40.51
C PHE A 106 3.38 17.25 -40.82
N SER A 107 2.92 16.16 -41.45
CA SER A 107 1.48 15.93 -41.55
C SER A 107 1.00 15.44 -40.18
N PRO A 108 -0.12 15.95 -39.62
CA PRO A 108 -0.64 15.52 -38.32
C PRO A 108 -0.93 14.01 -38.18
N ARG A 109 -1.05 13.28 -39.31
CA ARG A 109 -1.23 11.82 -39.36
C ARG A 109 0.07 11.00 -39.24
N ARG A 110 1.23 11.64 -39.01
CA ARG A 110 2.54 10.97 -38.98
C ARG A 110 3.08 10.85 -37.54
N ALA A 111 3.00 9.62 -37.03
CA ALA A 111 3.66 9.04 -35.85
C ALA A 111 2.80 9.00 -34.57
N LEU A 112 1.91 8.01 -34.52
CA LEU A 112 1.48 7.48 -33.22
C LEU A 112 2.71 6.90 -32.51
N ALA A 113 2.91 7.28 -31.26
CA ALA A 113 3.97 6.72 -30.43
C ALA A 113 3.77 5.19 -30.32
N PRO A 114 4.85 4.38 -30.39
CA PRO A 114 4.73 2.95 -30.16
C PRO A 114 4.05 2.68 -28.80
N PRO A 115 3.16 1.68 -28.69
CA PRO A 115 2.31 1.47 -27.51
C PRO A 115 3.08 1.35 -26.20
N ILE A 116 4.30 0.80 -26.24
CA ILE A 116 5.19 0.68 -25.09
C ILE A 116 5.53 2.03 -24.43
N PHE A 117 5.61 3.13 -25.20
CA PHE A 117 5.84 4.46 -24.65
C PHE A 117 4.62 5.01 -23.92
N VAL A 118 3.41 4.69 -24.42
CA VAL A 118 2.15 5.06 -23.76
C VAL A 118 2.06 4.30 -22.44
N LEU A 119 2.29 2.98 -22.47
CA LEU A 119 2.26 2.12 -21.30
C LEU A 119 3.23 2.62 -20.21
N CYS A 120 4.52 2.77 -20.52
CA CYS A 120 5.52 3.08 -19.51
C CYS A 120 5.40 4.52 -18.97
N ARG A 121 5.00 5.48 -19.82
CA ARG A 121 4.74 6.85 -19.37
C ARG A 121 3.55 6.89 -18.41
N ASP A 122 2.43 6.29 -18.80
CA ASP A 122 1.21 6.33 -17.99
C ASP A 122 1.39 5.50 -16.71
N TRP A 123 2.16 4.42 -16.77
CA TRP A 123 2.54 3.64 -15.59
C TRP A 123 3.42 4.44 -14.62
N CYS A 124 4.45 5.11 -15.13
CA CYS A 124 5.33 5.96 -14.33
C CYS A 124 4.55 7.10 -13.65
N ALA A 125 3.66 7.77 -14.38
CA ALA A 125 2.81 8.82 -13.83
C ALA A 125 1.79 8.27 -12.81
N GLY A 126 1.23 7.09 -13.09
CA GLY A 126 0.26 6.44 -12.23
C GLY A 126 0.84 6.06 -10.86
N ILE A 127 2.02 5.42 -10.84
CA ILE A 127 2.67 5.01 -9.59
C ILE A 127 2.93 6.21 -8.68
N GLN A 128 3.39 7.32 -9.24
CA GLN A 128 3.66 8.55 -8.49
C GLN A 128 2.39 9.20 -7.91
N ALA A 129 1.22 8.85 -8.44
CA ALA A 129 -0.07 9.36 -7.97
C ALA A 129 -0.75 8.45 -6.94
N LEU A 130 -0.16 7.29 -6.60
CA LEU A 130 -0.74 6.38 -5.62
C LEU A 130 -0.67 6.96 -4.19
N PRO A 131 -1.65 6.68 -3.33
CA PRO A 131 -1.68 7.16 -1.94
C PRO A 131 -0.74 6.37 -1.02
N SER A 132 0.47 6.03 -1.49
CA SER A 132 1.45 5.24 -0.73
C SER A 132 1.95 5.98 0.51
N GLU A 133 2.19 7.29 0.39
CA GLU A 133 2.61 8.14 1.51
C GLU A 133 1.53 8.24 2.60
N GLU A 134 0.26 8.30 2.21
CA GLU A 134 -0.85 8.33 3.16
C GLU A 134 -0.93 7.03 3.97
N LEU A 135 -0.68 5.89 3.32
CA LEU A 135 -0.61 4.59 4.00
C LEU A 135 0.63 4.49 4.91
N SER A 136 1.81 4.88 4.43
CA SER A 136 3.03 4.93 5.24
C SER A 136 2.85 5.77 6.50
N ASN A 137 2.19 6.92 6.39
CA ASN A 137 1.87 7.78 7.52
C ASN A 137 0.86 7.12 8.47
N ALA A 138 -0.17 6.44 7.97
CA ALA A 138 -1.12 5.72 8.80
C ALA A 138 -0.46 4.59 9.60
N ILE A 139 0.43 3.82 8.97
CA ILE A 139 1.20 2.75 9.64
C ILE A 139 2.08 3.35 10.74
N ARG A 140 2.80 4.44 10.45
CA ARG A 140 3.66 5.11 11.44
C ARG A 140 2.90 5.66 12.64
N ASN A 141 1.72 6.25 12.39
CA ASN A 141 0.85 6.75 13.45
C ASN A 141 0.33 5.59 14.30
N PHE A 142 -0.08 4.48 13.69
CA PHE A 142 -0.54 3.30 14.40
C PHE A 142 0.58 2.67 15.27
N LEU A 143 1.80 2.55 14.75
CA LEU A 143 2.96 2.11 15.53
C LEU A 143 3.23 3.05 16.72
N SER A 144 3.13 4.35 16.52
CA SER A 144 3.31 5.34 17.59
C SER A 144 2.26 5.21 18.69
N ASP A 145 0.98 5.04 18.31
CA ASP A 145 -0.11 4.81 19.26
C ASP A 145 0.11 3.50 20.04
N LEU A 146 0.60 2.45 19.37
CA LEU A 146 0.87 1.15 19.97
C LEU A 146 2.03 1.21 20.98
N HIS A 147 3.12 1.89 20.62
CA HIS A 147 4.25 2.15 21.53
C HIS A 147 3.82 2.93 22.77
N ASN A 148 3.11 4.05 22.59
CA ASN A 148 2.62 4.87 23.69
C ASN A 148 1.74 4.06 24.65
N LEU A 149 0.88 3.18 24.10
CA LEU A 149 0.06 2.31 24.92
C LEU A 149 0.90 1.31 25.74
N MET A 150 1.92 0.71 25.13
CA MET A 150 2.80 -0.23 25.81
C MET A 150 3.61 0.45 26.93
N GLU A 151 4.08 1.67 26.71
CA GLU A 151 4.76 2.47 27.73
C GLU A 151 3.84 2.81 28.90
N GLN A 152 2.60 3.27 28.63
CA GLN A 152 1.61 3.54 29.66
C GLN A 152 1.30 2.30 30.51
N GLN A 153 1.14 1.14 29.88
CA GLN A 153 0.91 -0.12 30.61
C GLN A 153 2.10 -0.49 31.52
N ASN A 154 3.33 -0.28 31.07
CA ASN A 154 4.52 -0.53 31.89
C ASN A 154 4.60 0.43 33.09
N ASP A 155 4.34 1.71 32.88
CA ASP A 155 4.35 2.72 33.96
C ASP A 155 3.28 2.45 35.02
N GLU A 156 2.08 2.03 34.61
CA GLU A 156 1.01 1.63 35.52
C GLU A 156 1.37 0.40 36.36
N LEU A 157 2.02 -0.59 35.75
CA LEU A 157 2.52 -1.78 36.45
C LEU A 157 3.60 -1.44 37.48
N LEU A 158 4.56 -0.56 37.12
CA LEU A 158 5.62 -0.11 38.02
C LEU A 158 5.05 0.68 39.21
N LYS A 159 4.07 1.55 38.97
CA LYS A 159 3.37 2.29 40.04
C LYS A 159 2.60 1.35 40.98
N LYS A 160 1.91 0.32 40.44
CA LYS A 160 1.21 -0.70 41.22
C LYS A 160 2.17 -1.54 42.08
N GLN A 161 3.33 -1.92 41.57
CA GLN A 161 4.36 -2.63 42.37
C GLN A 161 4.94 -1.75 43.49
N ASN A 162 5.22 -0.47 43.21
CA ASN A 162 5.78 0.44 44.20
C ASN A 162 4.80 0.77 45.34
N SER A 163 3.48 0.82 45.08
CA SER A 163 2.49 1.03 46.15
C SER A 163 2.21 -0.23 46.98
N ALA A 164 2.29 -1.42 46.37
CA ALA A 164 2.18 -2.69 47.07
C ALA A 164 3.36 -2.93 48.03
N ASN A 165 4.57 -2.52 47.63
CA ASN A 165 5.77 -2.66 48.47
C ASN A 165 5.85 -1.63 49.62
N ALA A 166 5.04 -0.58 49.59
CA ALA A 166 4.96 0.44 50.64
C ALA A 166 3.92 0.14 51.75
N SER A 167 3.18 -0.97 51.64
CA SER A 167 2.09 -1.32 52.55
C SER A 167 2.38 -2.64 53.29
N THR A 168 2.44 -2.62 54.64
CA THR A 168 2.36 -3.81 55.52
C THR A 168 1.12 -3.64 56.42
N PRO A 169 0.34 -4.70 56.75
CA PRO A 169 -1.12 -4.62 56.89
C PRO A 169 -1.58 -4.32 58.34
N PRO A 170 -2.85 -3.90 58.59
CA PRO A 170 -4.00 -4.82 58.59
C PRO A 170 -5.32 -4.28 58.00
N GLU A 171 -6.16 -5.24 57.59
CA GLU A 171 -7.63 -5.23 57.58
C GLU A 171 -8.37 -3.99 57.04
N SER A 172 -8.96 -4.12 55.85
CA SER A 172 -10.41 -3.96 55.61
C SER A 172 -10.71 -3.77 54.12
N GLU A 173 -11.78 -4.46 53.69
CA GLU A 173 -12.58 -4.23 52.49
C GLU A 173 -11.90 -4.32 51.12
N ILE A 174 -12.15 -5.46 50.47
CA ILE A 174 -12.09 -5.63 49.02
C ILE A 174 -13.09 -4.64 48.41
N LYS A 175 -12.64 -3.41 48.13
CA LYS A 175 -13.21 -2.59 47.07
C LYS A 175 -12.46 -2.93 45.80
N THR A 176 -13.10 -3.74 44.98
CA THR A 176 -12.82 -3.88 43.54
C THR A 176 -12.84 -2.49 42.93
N ASN A 177 -11.67 -1.85 42.84
CA ASN A 177 -11.51 -0.62 42.08
C ASN A 177 -11.65 -0.98 40.60
N GLU A 178 -12.76 -0.53 40.03
CA GLU A 178 -13.04 -0.53 38.59
C GLU A 178 -12.02 0.34 37.85
N ASP A 179 -10.89 -0.25 37.45
CA ASP A 179 -9.90 0.33 36.51
C ASP A 179 -10.31 0.08 35.04
N SER A 180 -11.59 -0.22 34.81
CA SER A 180 -12.15 -0.60 33.50
C SER A 180 -12.15 0.55 32.48
N GLY A 181 -12.12 1.80 32.95
CA GLY A 181 -12.20 2.99 32.10
C GLY A 181 -10.95 3.25 31.25
N GLY A 182 -9.75 3.08 31.82
CA GLY A 182 -8.48 3.35 31.15
C GLY A 182 -8.16 2.32 30.06
N GLU A 183 -8.34 1.03 30.37
CA GLU A 183 -8.10 -0.06 29.41
C GLU A 183 -9.07 -0.05 28.22
N SER A 184 -10.32 0.38 28.45
CA SER A 184 -11.31 0.52 27.39
C SER A 184 -10.97 1.68 26.44
N ALA A 185 -10.62 2.85 26.97
CA ALA A 185 -10.23 4.01 26.17
C ALA A 185 -8.98 3.75 25.32
N ASN A 186 -8.01 3.04 25.89
CA ASN A 186 -6.79 2.65 25.21
C ASN A 186 -7.03 1.68 24.05
N LEU A 187 -7.90 0.67 24.22
CA LEU A 187 -8.27 -0.20 23.11
C LEU A 187 -9.06 0.54 22.02
N CYS A 188 -9.95 1.48 22.40
CA CYS A 188 -10.67 2.33 21.45
C CYS A 188 -9.69 3.12 20.56
N CYS A 189 -8.60 3.65 21.15
CA CYS A 189 -7.58 4.41 20.42
C CYS A 189 -6.84 3.52 19.39
N VAL A 190 -6.33 2.36 19.83
CA VAL A 190 -5.64 1.39 18.96
C VAL A 190 -6.56 0.88 17.86
N HIS A 191 -7.82 0.58 18.16
CA HIS A 191 -8.79 0.18 17.16
C HIS A 191 -9.03 1.28 16.14
N ALA A 192 -9.15 2.55 16.57
CA ALA A 192 -9.35 3.67 15.68
C ALA A 192 -8.16 3.90 14.74
N SER A 193 -6.92 3.81 15.21
CA SER A 193 -5.74 3.93 14.35
C SER A 193 -5.53 2.72 13.44
N LEU A 194 -5.80 1.49 13.90
CA LEU A 194 -5.81 0.30 13.06
C LEU A 194 -6.86 0.40 11.93
N THR A 195 -8.07 0.88 12.26
CA THR A 195 -9.13 1.10 11.27
C THR A 195 -8.68 2.08 10.18
N LYS A 196 -7.93 3.13 10.54
CA LYS A 196 -7.34 4.06 9.57
C LYS A 196 -6.31 3.36 8.67
N VAL A 197 -5.48 2.47 9.21
CA VAL A 197 -4.52 1.68 8.39
C VAL A 197 -5.27 0.82 7.37
N LEU A 198 -6.32 0.10 7.79
CA LEU A 198 -7.12 -0.76 6.92
C LEU A 198 -7.86 0.03 5.83
N ASP A 199 -8.39 1.20 6.17
CA ASP A 199 -8.99 2.13 5.20
C ASP A 199 -7.96 2.59 4.16
N ARG A 200 -6.74 2.96 4.58
CA ARG A 200 -5.67 3.35 3.65
C ARG A 200 -5.18 2.19 2.79
N LEU A 201 -5.10 0.98 3.33
CA LEU A 201 -4.79 -0.24 2.56
C LEU A 201 -5.82 -0.52 1.47
N THR A 202 -7.10 -0.35 1.81
CA THR A 202 -8.21 -0.50 0.87
C THR A 202 -8.12 0.54 -0.24
N LYS A 203 -7.94 1.82 0.12
CA LYS A 203 -7.80 2.93 -0.84
C LYS A 203 -6.59 2.77 -1.75
N LEU A 204 -5.45 2.34 -1.21
CA LEU A 204 -4.26 2.07 -2.02
C LEU A 204 -4.50 0.93 -3.01
N SER A 205 -5.13 -0.16 -2.56
CA SER A 205 -5.46 -1.29 -3.43
C SER A 205 -6.45 -0.91 -4.53
N GLU A 206 -7.50 -0.14 -4.19
CA GLU A 206 -8.48 0.36 -5.16
C GLU A 206 -7.84 1.31 -6.19
N ALA A 207 -7.06 2.28 -5.73
CA ALA A 207 -6.35 3.22 -6.59
C ALA A 207 -5.36 2.50 -7.51
N SER A 208 -4.62 1.52 -6.98
CA SER A 208 -3.67 0.71 -7.75
C SER A 208 -4.38 -0.13 -8.79
N LEU A 209 -5.45 -0.82 -8.41
CA LEU A 209 -6.25 -1.62 -9.33
C LEU A 209 -6.75 -0.77 -10.50
N LYS A 210 -7.40 0.36 -10.18
CA LYS A 210 -7.90 1.30 -11.18
C LYS A 210 -6.79 1.80 -12.10
N MET A 211 -5.66 2.20 -11.54
CA MET A 211 -4.49 2.64 -12.31
C MET A 211 -4.03 1.55 -13.28
N TYR A 212 -3.85 0.31 -12.83
CA TYR A 212 -3.39 -0.78 -13.69
C TYR A 212 -4.40 -1.14 -14.79
N GLU A 213 -5.70 -1.11 -14.49
CA GLU A 213 -6.75 -1.31 -15.49
C GLU A 213 -6.77 -0.19 -16.53
N ASP A 214 -6.62 1.07 -16.10
CA ASP A 214 -6.58 2.24 -16.96
C ASP A 214 -5.37 2.23 -17.90
N ILE A 215 -4.16 1.98 -17.39
CA ILE A 215 -2.96 1.93 -18.24
C ILE A 215 -3.04 0.77 -19.24
N ARG A 216 -3.59 -0.38 -18.84
CA ARG A 216 -3.78 -1.52 -19.72
C ARG A 216 -4.74 -1.18 -20.86
N GLN A 217 -5.88 -0.57 -20.54
CA GLN A 217 -6.87 -0.17 -21.53
C GLN A 217 -6.31 0.88 -22.51
N LYS A 218 -5.62 1.90 -22.00
CA LYS A 218 -4.97 2.93 -22.83
C LYS A 218 -3.89 2.34 -23.72
N SER A 219 -3.09 1.40 -23.20
CA SER A 219 -2.07 0.70 -23.96
C SER A 219 -2.67 -0.13 -25.09
N GLU A 220 -3.79 -0.82 -24.85
CA GLU A 220 -4.49 -1.60 -25.86
C GLU A 220 -5.08 -0.70 -26.97
N VAL A 221 -5.71 0.42 -26.60
CA VAL A 221 -6.21 1.41 -27.58
C VAL A 221 -5.05 1.97 -28.42
N ALA A 222 -3.92 2.30 -27.79
CA ALA A 222 -2.72 2.76 -28.49
C ALA A 222 -2.18 1.67 -29.44
N ARG A 223 -2.23 0.40 -29.03
CA ARG A 223 -1.82 -0.76 -29.83
C ARG A 223 -2.68 -0.91 -31.07
N THR A 224 -4.00 -0.93 -30.94
CA THR A 224 -4.91 -1.01 -32.09
C THR A 224 -4.68 0.14 -33.06
N ALA A 225 -4.59 1.38 -32.55
CA ALA A 225 -4.37 2.56 -33.38
C ALA A 225 -3.01 2.51 -34.12
N TYR A 226 -1.96 2.06 -33.43
CA TYR A 226 -0.62 1.91 -33.99
C TYR A 226 -0.58 0.87 -35.13
N TYR A 227 -1.16 -0.30 -34.92
CA TYR A 227 -1.21 -1.34 -35.96
C TYR A 227 -2.07 -0.94 -37.14
N ASN A 228 -3.24 -0.35 -36.93
CA ASN A 228 -4.11 0.17 -38.01
C ASN A 228 -3.39 1.23 -38.85
N CYS A 229 -2.62 2.12 -38.22
CA CYS A 229 -1.82 3.09 -38.97
C CYS A 229 -0.66 2.46 -39.74
N ARG A 230 -0.12 1.33 -39.25
CA ARG A 230 0.98 0.61 -39.90
C ARG A 230 0.49 -0.19 -41.10
N THR A 231 -0.66 -0.85 -41.02
CA THR A 231 -1.29 -1.59 -42.13
C THR A 231 -1.70 -0.65 -43.26
N ILE A 232 -2.37 0.46 -42.96
CA ILE A 232 -2.75 1.49 -43.96
C ILE A 232 -1.53 2.06 -44.70
N ARG A 233 -0.35 2.09 -44.06
CA ARG A 233 0.90 2.51 -44.73
C ARG A 233 1.47 1.43 -45.62
N ALA A 234 1.41 0.17 -45.20
CA ALA A 234 1.89 -0.97 -45.99
C ALA A 234 1.07 -1.18 -47.27
N GLU A 235 -0.24 -0.90 -47.23
CA GLU A 235 -1.13 -0.98 -48.41
C GLU A 235 -0.94 0.16 -49.43
N LYS A 236 -0.26 1.25 -49.03
CA LYS A 236 -0.02 2.44 -49.87
C LYS A 236 1.38 2.51 -50.49
N CYS A 237 2.22 1.52 -50.21
CA CYS A 237 3.57 1.38 -50.75
C CYS A 237 3.62 0.20 -51.72
#